data_AF-A0AAW2DHS5-F1
#
_entry.id   AF-A0AAW2DHS5-F1
#
_cell.length_a   1.000
_cell.length_b   1.000
_cell.length_c   1.000
_cell.angle_alpha   90.00
_cell.angle_beta   90.00
_cell.angle_gamma   90.00
#
_symmetry.space_group_name_H-M   'P 1'
#
loop_
_entity.id
_entity.type
_entity.pdbx_description
1 polymer ?
#
loop_
_entity_poly.entity_id
_entity_poly.type
_entity_poly.pdbx_seq_one_letter_code
_entity_poly.pdbx_strand_id
1 'polypeptide(L)'
;MVKQLDVKTLSVAIRFLRTKSLEQRAVVGFDTHYSEEYLEECIGPNTRRAILYQQEYVKGISAIGMQSNYGFEGQLNTCWTHKMTQIEIELICSAGFLVSVIHGRQDIFAQIYYARRLAEKLHPVARMIEIHGGHLVSYERTEEVNQAILELIKASEVSFNPNEWTNLPKKKSED
;
A
#
# COMPACT_ATOMS: atom_id res chain seq x y z
N MET A 1 -15.81 -3.76 -17.00
CA MET A 1 -14.38 -4.02 -17.30
C MET A 1 -13.92 -5.16 -16.41
N VAL A 2 -13.56 -6.31 -16.99
CA VAL A 2 -13.16 -7.51 -16.26
C VAL A 2 -11.82 -7.24 -15.56
N LYS A 3 -11.75 -7.43 -14.24
CA LYS A 3 -10.51 -7.34 -13.47
C LYS A 3 -9.58 -8.45 -13.96
N GLN A 4 -8.58 -8.12 -14.79
CA GLN A 4 -7.50 -9.06 -15.06
C GLN A 4 -6.69 -9.18 -13.77
N LEU A 5 -6.66 -10.39 -13.20
CA LEU A 5 -5.69 -10.72 -12.17
C LEU A 5 -4.31 -10.53 -12.82
N ASP A 6 -3.47 -9.67 -12.25
CA ASP A 6 -2.14 -9.46 -12.79
C ASP A 6 -1.32 -10.75 -12.67
N VAL A 7 -0.47 -11.00 -13.68
CA VAL A 7 0.36 -12.20 -13.75
C VAL A 7 1.31 -12.27 -12.55
N LYS A 8 1.80 -11.13 -12.02
CA LYS A 8 2.62 -11.13 -10.82
C LYS A 8 1.82 -11.51 -9.58
N THR A 9 0.60 -10.98 -9.42
CA THR A 9 -0.29 -11.35 -8.31
C THR A 9 -0.61 -12.85 -8.34
N LEU A 10 -0.88 -13.43 -9.52
CA LEU A 10 -1.12 -14.87 -9.66
C LEU A 10 0.14 -15.70 -9.34
N SER A 11 1.30 -15.28 -9.85
CA SER A 11 2.60 -15.93 -9.57
C SER A 11 2.90 -15.96 -8.07
N VAL A 12 2.71 -14.83 -7.40
CA VAL A 12 2.85 -14.70 -5.94
C VAL A 12 1.91 -15.64 -5.20
N ALA A 13 0.62 -15.69 -5.57
CA ALA A 13 -0.34 -16.57 -4.92
C ALA A 13 0.07 -18.05 -5.07
N ILE A 14 0.51 -18.46 -6.26
CA ILE A 14 1.02 -19.82 -6.50
C ILE A 14 2.26 -20.11 -5.66
N ARG A 15 3.20 -19.17 -5.58
CA ARG A 15 4.42 -19.30 -4.76
C ARG A 15 4.08 -19.43 -3.28
N PHE A 16 3.15 -18.63 -2.76
CA PHE A 16 2.64 -18.75 -1.39
C PHE A 16 2.04 -20.12 -1.12
N LEU A 17 1.17 -20.63 -1.99
CA LEU A 17 0.55 -21.96 -1.86
C LEU A 17 1.58 -23.10 -1.90
N ARG A 18 2.70 -22.92 -2.60
CA ARG A 18 3.77 -23.91 -2.70
C ARG A 18 4.79 -23.86 -1.56
N THR A 19 4.79 -22.80 -0.74
CA THR A 19 5.74 -22.68 0.37
C THR A 19 5.48 -23.76 1.42
N LYS A 20 6.52 -24.53 1.76
CA LYS A 20 6.44 -25.64 2.75
C LYS A 20 7.18 -25.32 4.04
N SER A 21 8.09 -24.35 4.00
CA SER A 21 8.82 -23.86 5.17
C SER A 21 8.54 -22.38 5.43
N LEU A 22 8.78 -21.97 6.67
CA LEU A 22 8.71 -20.57 7.07
C LEU A 22 9.68 -19.71 6.25
N GLU A 23 10.86 -20.23 5.92
CA GLU A 23 11.91 -19.49 5.21
C GLU A 23 11.46 -19.16 3.80
N GLN A 24 10.88 -20.15 3.12
CA GLN A 24 10.28 -19.95 1.80
C GLN A 24 9.15 -18.93 1.85
N ARG A 25 8.32 -18.98 2.90
CA ARG A 25 7.22 -18.02 3.08
C ARG A 25 7.73 -16.60 3.31
N ALA A 26 8.81 -16.41 4.06
CA ALA A 26 9.45 -15.11 4.22
C ALA A 26 10.02 -14.56 2.92
N VAL A 27 10.67 -15.41 2.11
CA VAL A 27 11.18 -14.98 0.80
C VAL A 27 10.05 -14.46 -0.08
N VAL A 28 8.92 -15.19 -0.15
CA VAL A 28 7.74 -14.71 -0.88
C VAL A 28 7.14 -13.47 -0.22
N GLY A 29 7.16 -13.38 1.11
CA GLY A 29 6.79 -12.19 1.87
C GLY A 29 7.59 -10.96 1.42
N PHE A 30 8.92 -11.02 1.40
CA PHE A 30 9.74 -9.88 0.99
C PHE A 30 9.45 -9.46 -0.45
N ASP A 31 9.38 -10.41 -1.39
CA ASP A 31 9.09 -10.12 -2.81
C ASP A 31 7.70 -9.51 -3.04
N THR A 32 6.82 -9.53 -2.04
CA THR A 32 5.46 -8.98 -2.13
C THR A 32 5.28 -7.67 -1.39
N HIS A 33 6.09 -7.45 -0.36
CA HIS A 33 6.04 -6.23 0.45
C HIS A 33 6.93 -5.12 -0.11
N TYR A 34 8.05 -5.48 -0.74
CA TYR A 34 9.07 -4.54 -1.18
C TYR A 34 9.29 -4.57 -2.69
N SER A 35 9.81 -3.47 -3.25
CA SER A 35 10.34 -3.50 -4.62
C SER A 35 11.63 -4.33 -4.73
N GLU A 36 11.88 -4.88 -5.91
CA GLU A 36 13.10 -5.66 -6.19
C GLU A 36 14.35 -4.80 -6.02
N GLU A 37 14.33 -3.56 -6.54
CA GLU A 37 15.40 -2.56 -6.37
C GLU A 37 15.73 -2.35 -4.89
N TYR A 38 14.71 -2.18 -4.04
CA TYR A 38 14.92 -2.00 -2.61
C TYR A 38 15.53 -3.25 -1.96
N LEU A 39 15.12 -4.46 -2.36
CA LEU A 39 15.66 -5.69 -1.80
C LEU A 39 17.11 -5.97 -2.23
N GLU A 40 17.46 -5.57 -3.44
CA GLU A 40 18.78 -5.82 -4.05
C GLU A 40 19.84 -4.80 -3.64
N GLU A 41 19.44 -3.65 -3.11
CA GLU A 41 20.38 -2.62 -2.66
C GLU A 41 21.40 -3.18 -1.64
N CYS A 42 22.68 -2.91 -1.88
CA CYS A 42 23.77 -3.26 -0.97
C CYS A 42 23.89 -2.23 0.17
N ILE A 43 23.73 -2.70 1.41
CA ILE A 43 23.98 -1.94 2.63
C ILE A 43 25.25 -2.51 3.27
N GLY A 44 26.38 -1.87 2.99
CA GLY A 44 27.70 -2.38 3.36
C GLY A 44 27.99 -3.70 2.62
N PRO A 45 28.36 -4.79 3.33
CA PRO A 45 28.70 -6.06 2.69
C PRO A 45 27.48 -6.93 2.32
N ASN A 46 26.26 -6.55 2.73
CA ASN A 46 25.06 -7.37 2.59
C ASN A 46 24.02 -6.67 1.72
N THR A 47 23.17 -7.45 1.06
CA THR A 47 21.95 -6.91 0.46
C THR A 47 20.92 -6.59 1.54
N ARG A 48 20.04 -5.62 1.27
CA ARG A 48 18.93 -5.32 2.16
C ARG A 48 18.06 -6.53 2.41
N ARG A 49 17.82 -7.37 1.40
CA ARG A 49 17.12 -8.67 1.54
C ARG A 49 17.73 -9.54 2.64
N ALA A 50 19.06 -9.69 2.66
CA ALA A 50 19.75 -10.49 3.67
C ALA A 50 19.60 -9.88 5.08
N ILE A 51 19.70 -8.56 5.17
CA ILE A 51 19.50 -7.83 6.43
C ILE A 51 18.08 -8.03 6.96
N LEU A 52 17.06 -7.82 6.12
CA LEU A 52 15.66 -8.01 6.48
C LEU A 52 15.37 -9.45 6.88
N TYR A 53 15.93 -10.44 6.16
CA TYR A 53 15.80 -11.84 6.55
C TYR A 53 16.35 -12.10 7.96
N GLN A 54 17.53 -11.55 8.28
CA GLN A 54 18.12 -11.77 9.59
C GLN A 54 17.42 -10.97 10.70
N GLN A 55 16.92 -9.77 10.41
CA GLN A 55 16.28 -8.90 11.39
C GLN A 55 14.81 -9.21 11.62
N GLU A 56 14.01 -9.37 10.57
CA GLU A 56 12.57 -9.56 10.66
C GLU A 56 12.20 -11.04 10.80
N TYR A 57 12.85 -11.91 10.01
CA TYR A 57 12.44 -13.30 9.94
C TYR A 57 13.10 -14.16 11.02
N VAL A 58 14.43 -14.19 11.11
CA VAL A 58 15.13 -15.03 12.10
C VAL A 58 14.80 -14.58 13.54
N LYS A 59 14.82 -13.27 13.81
CA LYS A 59 14.50 -12.74 15.15
C LYS A 59 12.99 -12.70 15.40
N GLY A 60 12.16 -12.36 14.42
CA GLY A 60 10.71 -12.28 14.60
C GLY A 60 10.06 -13.63 14.85
N ILE A 61 10.43 -14.68 14.11
CA ILE A 61 9.87 -16.02 14.31
C ILE A 61 10.35 -16.65 15.60
N SER A 62 11.61 -16.45 15.97
CA SER A 62 12.13 -16.97 17.23
C SER A 62 11.45 -16.33 18.45
N ALA A 63 10.97 -15.09 18.32
CA ALA A 63 10.29 -14.37 19.40
C ALA A 63 8.76 -14.60 19.45
N ILE A 64 8.08 -14.64 18.30
CA ILE A 64 6.61 -14.49 18.24
C ILE A 64 5.91 -15.75 17.67
N GLY A 65 6.65 -16.62 16.96
CA GLY A 65 6.06 -17.73 16.24
C GLY A 65 5.20 -17.28 15.04
N MET A 66 4.43 -18.20 14.47
CA MET A 66 3.54 -17.89 13.34
C MET A 66 2.28 -17.16 13.78
N GLN A 67 1.73 -16.33 12.87
CA GLN A 67 0.36 -15.85 12.98
C GLN A 67 -0.61 -17.03 13.13
N SER A 68 -1.53 -16.92 14.08
CA SER A 68 -2.56 -17.94 14.31
C SER A 68 -3.54 -18.04 13.12
N ASN A 69 -4.16 -19.20 12.96
CA ASN A 69 -5.18 -19.40 11.92
C ASN A 69 -6.33 -18.40 12.04
N TYR A 70 -6.78 -18.09 13.25
CA TYR A 70 -7.83 -17.09 13.49
C TYR A 70 -7.41 -15.68 13.03
N GLY A 71 -6.15 -15.29 13.25
CA GLY A 71 -5.63 -14.02 12.76
C GLY A 71 -5.61 -13.96 11.23
N PHE A 72 -5.21 -15.05 10.59
CA PHE A 72 -5.17 -15.14 9.13
C PHE A 72 -6.56 -15.15 8.50
N GLU A 73 -7.49 -15.96 9.02
CA GLU A 73 -8.89 -15.99 8.55
C GLU A 73 -9.59 -14.65 8.76
N GLY A 74 -9.30 -13.95 9.86
CA GLY A 74 -9.82 -12.59 10.10
C GLY A 74 -9.37 -11.59 9.04
N GLN A 75 -8.09 -11.63 8.62
CA GLN A 75 -7.58 -10.80 7.53
C GLN A 75 -8.27 -11.12 6.20
N LEU A 76 -8.42 -12.40 5.86
CA LEU A 76 -9.12 -12.83 4.65
C LEU A 76 -10.59 -12.37 4.65
N ASN A 77 -11.29 -12.56 5.76
CA ASN A 77 -12.67 -12.14 5.90
C ASN A 77 -12.82 -10.62 5.74
N THR A 78 -11.90 -9.85 6.31
CA THR A 78 -11.89 -8.38 6.18
C THR A 78 -11.71 -7.96 4.72
N CYS A 79 -10.74 -8.55 4.01
CA CYS A 79 -10.53 -8.28 2.58
C CYS A 79 -11.75 -8.62 1.71
N TRP A 80 -12.57 -9.59 2.12
CA TRP A 80 -13.74 -10.02 1.36
C TRP A 80 -15.02 -9.24 1.66
N THR A 81 -15.19 -8.85 2.92
CA THR A 81 -16.45 -8.28 3.41
C THR A 81 -16.40 -6.77 3.54
N HIS A 82 -15.21 -6.18 3.73
CA HIS A 82 -15.08 -4.76 3.98
C HIS A 82 -14.96 -3.95 2.68
N LYS A 83 -15.85 -2.96 2.53
CA LYS A 83 -15.84 -2.01 1.43
C LYS A 83 -16.50 -0.72 1.88
N MET A 84 -15.90 0.42 1.53
CA MET A 84 -16.53 1.72 1.74
C MET A 84 -17.81 1.85 0.90
N THR A 85 -18.90 2.14 1.60
CA THR A 85 -20.20 2.51 1.05
C THR A 85 -20.16 3.93 0.48
N GLN A 86 -21.14 4.25 -0.36
CA GLN A 86 -21.27 5.60 -0.91
C GLN A 86 -21.51 6.65 0.20
N ILE A 87 -22.29 6.29 1.23
CA ILE A 87 -22.60 7.15 2.37
C ILE A 87 -21.32 7.49 3.16
N GLU A 88 -20.45 6.51 3.41
CA GLU A 88 -19.17 6.75 4.10
C GLU A 88 -18.25 7.67 3.31
N ILE A 89 -18.21 7.51 1.97
CA ILE A 89 -17.44 8.39 1.09
C ILE A 89 -17.97 9.83 1.13
N GLU A 90 -19.29 10.00 1.03
CA GLU A 90 -19.94 11.33 1.11
C GLU A 90 -19.72 11.98 2.47
N LEU A 91 -19.79 11.21 3.56
CA LEU A 91 -19.50 11.69 4.90
C LEU A 91 -18.07 12.24 5.00
N ILE A 92 -17.08 11.50 4.52
CA ILE A 92 -15.68 11.95 4.48
C ILE A 92 -15.54 13.24 3.67
N CYS A 93 -16.12 13.29 2.47
CA CYS A 93 -16.04 14.48 1.62
C CYS A 93 -16.70 15.70 2.27
N SER A 94 -17.83 15.50 2.96
CA SER A 94 -18.56 16.59 3.63
C SER A 94 -17.92 17.08 4.93
N ALA A 95 -17.06 16.26 5.56
CA ALA A 95 -16.40 16.61 6.82
C ALA A 95 -15.33 17.70 6.67
N GLY A 96 -14.92 18.02 5.44
CA GLY A 96 -14.06 19.16 5.13
C GLY A 96 -12.58 18.97 5.46
N PHE A 97 -12.13 17.76 5.81
CA PHE A 97 -10.70 17.47 5.98
C PHE A 97 -10.08 16.98 4.66
N LEU A 98 -8.80 17.29 4.49
CA LEU A 98 -8.01 16.87 3.34
C LEU A 98 -7.56 15.41 3.48
N VAL A 99 -7.42 14.71 2.35
CA VAL A 99 -6.98 13.31 2.30
C VAL A 99 -5.78 13.17 1.35
N SER A 100 -4.73 12.48 1.80
CA SER A 100 -3.65 12.00 0.93
C SER A 100 -3.75 10.49 0.77
N VAL A 101 -3.87 10.01 -0.47
CA VAL A 101 -3.74 8.59 -0.80
C VAL A 101 -2.31 8.35 -1.28
N ILE A 102 -1.43 7.89 -0.38
CA ILE A 102 -0.02 7.63 -0.65
C ILE A 102 0.15 6.14 -0.97
N HIS A 103 0.69 5.82 -2.14
CA HIS A 103 0.74 4.42 -2.61
C HIS A 103 1.99 4.10 -3.44
N GLY A 104 2.53 2.89 -3.26
CA GLY A 104 3.65 2.38 -4.05
C GLY A 104 3.22 1.87 -5.43
N ARG A 105 3.90 2.31 -6.49
CA ARG A 105 3.54 1.96 -7.88
C ARG A 105 3.68 0.46 -8.19
N GLN A 106 4.49 -0.25 -7.44
CA GLN A 106 4.81 -1.66 -7.65
C GLN A 106 4.11 -2.57 -6.63
N ASP A 107 3.14 -2.05 -5.87
CA ASP A 107 2.36 -2.85 -4.92
C ASP A 107 1.57 -3.97 -5.64
N ILE A 108 1.90 -5.22 -5.30
CA ILE A 108 1.33 -6.42 -5.89
C ILE A 108 0.01 -6.81 -5.22
N PHE A 109 -0.16 -6.50 -3.93
CA PHE A 109 -1.36 -6.84 -3.15
C PHE A 109 -2.48 -5.85 -3.40
N ALA A 110 -2.19 -4.57 -3.17
CA ALA A 110 -3.11 -3.48 -3.42
C ALA A 110 -2.64 -2.74 -4.68
N GLN A 111 -2.93 -3.30 -5.85
CA GLN A 111 -2.55 -2.70 -7.12
C GLN A 111 -2.96 -1.22 -7.19
N ILE A 112 -2.09 -0.38 -7.75
CA ILE A 112 -2.24 1.07 -7.80
C ILE A 112 -3.59 1.55 -8.35
N TYR A 113 -4.21 0.76 -9.23
CA TYR A 113 -5.57 0.98 -9.72
C TYR A 113 -6.58 1.23 -8.59
N TYR A 114 -6.51 0.46 -7.50
CA TYR A 114 -7.44 0.58 -6.38
C TYR A 114 -7.22 1.86 -5.57
N ALA A 115 -5.96 2.27 -5.39
CA ALA A 115 -5.62 3.53 -4.73
C ALA A 115 -6.09 4.74 -5.56
N ARG A 116 -5.84 4.74 -6.87
CA ARG A 116 -6.36 5.76 -7.79
C ARG A 116 -7.88 5.86 -7.73
N ARG A 117 -8.57 4.71 -7.79
CA ARG A 117 -10.03 4.66 -7.69
C ARG A 117 -10.56 5.17 -6.35
N LEU A 118 -9.84 4.94 -5.25
CA LEU A 118 -10.20 5.50 -3.95
C LEU A 118 -10.07 7.03 -3.97
N ALA A 119 -8.95 7.56 -4.46
CA ALA A 119 -8.75 9.00 -4.61
C ALA A 119 -9.83 9.64 -5.49
N GLU A 120 -10.20 9.00 -6.61
CA GLU A 120 -11.28 9.47 -7.49
C GLU A 120 -12.64 9.53 -6.79
N LYS A 121 -12.97 8.54 -5.95
CA LYS A 121 -14.21 8.55 -5.17
C LYS A 121 -14.24 9.65 -4.12
N LEU A 122 -13.07 9.98 -3.57
CA LEU A 122 -12.89 11.02 -2.56
C LEU A 122 -12.64 12.41 -3.18
N HIS A 123 -12.85 12.58 -4.48
CA HIS A 123 -12.78 13.90 -5.10
C HIS A 123 -13.87 14.83 -4.51
N PRO A 124 -13.57 16.11 -4.21
CA PRO A 124 -12.29 16.81 -4.41
C PRO A 124 -11.32 16.74 -3.23
N VAL A 125 -11.69 16.13 -2.11
CA VAL A 125 -10.88 16.21 -0.87
C VAL A 125 -9.61 15.35 -0.90
N ALA A 126 -9.44 14.45 -1.88
CA ALA A 126 -8.28 13.59 -1.98
C ALA A 126 -7.24 14.01 -3.03
N ARG A 127 -5.96 13.85 -2.66
CA ARG A 127 -4.80 13.88 -3.54
C ARG A 127 -4.19 12.48 -3.66
N MET A 128 -3.90 12.04 -4.89
CA MET A 128 -3.21 10.78 -5.14
C MET A 128 -1.70 11.01 -5.21
N ILE A 129 -0.92 10.28 -4.41
CA ILE A 129 0.55 10.41 -4.36
C ILE A 129 1.15 9.05 -4.71
N GLU A 130 1.72 8.96 -5.91
CA GLU A 130 2.26 7.73 -6.47
C GLU A 130 3.78 7.69 -6.33
N ILE A 131 4.25 6.84 -5.42
CA ILE A 131 5.68 6.74 -5.08
C ILE A 131 6.28 5.49 -5.72
N HIS A 132 7.56 5.58 -6.10
CA HIS A 132 8.29 4.39 -6.54
C HIS A 132 8.52 3.44 -5.35
N GLY A 133 7.95 2.24 -5.39
CA GLY A 133 8.13 1.24 -4.33
C GLY A 133 7.02 0.20 -4.34
N GLY A 134 7.19 -0.81 -3.49
CA GLY A 134 6.23 -1.87 -3.25
C GLY A 134 5.12 -1.49 -2.27
N HIS A 135 4.58 -2.47 -1.56
CA HIS A 135 3.49 -2.30 -0.61
C HIS A 135 3.92 -1.47 0.62
N LEU A 136 5.12 -1.72 1.15
CA LEU A 136 5.68 -1.03 2.32
C LEU A 136 6.44 0.23 1.91
N VAL A 137 5.82 1.08 1.09
CA VAL A 137 6.45 2.26 0.50
C VAL A 137 6.97 3.26 1.56
N SER A 138 6.38 3.28 2.75
CA SER A 138 6.86 4.08 3.90
C SER A 138 8.21 3.63 4.45
N TYR A 139 8.59 2.36 4.25
CA TYR A 139 9.91 1.83 4.60
C TYR A 139 10.91 2.02 3.46
N GLU A 140 10.42 2.02 2.21
CA GLU A 140 11.26 2.13 1.02
C GLU A 140 11.65 3.57 0.68
N ARG A 141 10.71 4.49 0.83
CA ARG A 141 10.83 5.91 0.44
C ARG A 141 10.37 6.81 1.58
N THR A 142 10.98 6.61 2.75
CA THR A 142 10.66 7.34 3.98
C THR A 142 10.65 8.85 3.79
N GLU A 143 11.61 9.41 3.05
CA GLU A 143 11.69 10.86 2.80
C GLU A 143 10.51 11.37 1.98
N GLU A 144 10.16 10.71 0.88
CA GLU A 144 9.03 11.08 0.01
C GLU A 144 7.69 10.96 0.74
N VAL A 145 7.52 9.90 1.54
CA VAL A 145 6.32 9.71 2.36
C VAL A 145 6.23 10.76 3.45
N ASN A 146 7.32 11.06 4.16
CA ASN A 146 7.34 12.09 5.19
C ASN A 146 7.05 13.47 4.60
N GLN A 147 7.58 13.76 3.42
CA GLN A 147 7.32 15.01 2.71
C GLN A 147 5.83 15.13 2.34
N ALA A 148 5.22 14.05 1.82
CA ALA A 148 3.80 14.01 1.50
C ALA A 148 2.90 14.23 2.74
N ILE A 149 3.27 13.64 3.89
CA ILE A 149 2.57 13.83 5.16
C ILE A 149 2.71 15.28 5.64
N LEU A 150 3.93 15.83 5.58
CA LEU A 150 4.20 17.21 6.00
C LEU A 150 3.40 18.23 5.16
N GLU A 151 3.26 17.99 3.86
CA GLU A 151 2.43 18.81 2.98
C GLU A 151 0.96 18.77 3.37
N LEU A 152 0.43 17.59 3.70
CA LEU A 152 -0.95 17.44 4.17
C LEU A 152 -1.18 18.20 5.49
N ILE A 153 -0.24 18.10 6.43
CA ILE A 153 -0.31 18.82 7.72
C ILE A 153 -0.36 20.33 7.47
N LYS A 154 0.60 20.86 6.70
CA LYS A 154 0.68 22.29 6.39
C LYS A 154 -0.58 22.80 5.68
N ALA A 155 -1.12 22.03 4.72
CA ALA A 155 -2.36 22.40 4.04
C ALA A 155 -3.57 22.39 4.99
N SER A 156 -3.61 21.45 5.93
CA SER A 156 -4.69 21.37 6.91
C SER A 156 -4.70 22.54 7.90
N GLU A 157 -3.53 23.12 8.21
CA GLU A 157 -3.41 24.27 9.11
C GLU A 157 -3.95 25.59 8.52
N VAL A 158 -3.90 25.76 7.20
CA VAL A 158 -4.23 27.04 6.53
C VAL A 158 -5.63 27.08 5.91
N SER A 159 -6.53 26.16 6.28
CA SER A 159 -7.88 26.03 5.69
C SER A 159 -7.83 25.97 4.15
N PHE A 160 -6.97 25.10 3.62
CA PHE A 160 -6.74 24.95 2.19
C PHE A 160 -8.01 24.49 1.45
N ASN A 161 -8.30 25.09 0.29
CA ASN A 161 -9.47 24.74 -0.52
C ASN A 161 -9.34 23.29 -1.02
N PRO A 162 -10.31 22.38 -0.71
CA PRO A 162 -10.24 21.00 -1.20
C PRO A 162 -10.13 20.87 -2.72
N ASN A 163 -10.75 21.79 -3.49
CA ASN A 163 -10.68 21.77 -4.95
C ASN A 163 -9.28 22.08 -5.49
N GLU A 164 -8.43 22.74 -4.70
CA GLU A 164 -7.02 23.01 -5.02
C GLU A 164 -6.10 21.91 -4.49
N TRP A 165 -6.58 21.12 -3.53
CA TRP A 165 -5.79 20.06 -2.91
C TRP A 165 -5.59 18.88 -3.87
N THR A 166 -6.64 18.50 -4.59
CA THR A 166 -6.62 17.36 -5.51
C THR A 166 -5.72 17.59 -6.73
N ASN A 167 -5.00 16.56 -7.14
CA ASN A 167 -4.22 16.51 -8.37
C ASN A 167 -4.89 15.65 -9.46
N LEU A 168 -6.14 15.24 -9.24
CA LEU A 168 -6.88 14.44 -10.19
C LEU A 168 -7.38 15.32 -11.35
N PRO A 169 -7.42 14.79 -12.58
CA PRO A 169 -7.98 15.53 -13.70
C PRO A 169 -9.44 15.89 -13.41
N LYS A 170 -9.83 17.12 -13.74
CA LYS A 170 -11.24 17.52 -13.72
C LYS A 170 -12.00 16.57 -14.64
N LYS A 171 -13.07 15.93 -14.14
CA LYS A 171 -13.97 15.16 -14.99
C LYS A 171 -14.44 16.11 -16.10
N LYS A 172 -14.22 15.73 -17.36
CA LYS A 172 -14.83 16.46 -18.48
C LYS A 172 -16.33 16.43 -18.25
N SER A 173 -16.97 17.59 -18.30
CA SER A 173 -18.42 17.64 -18.42
C SER A 173 -18.80 16.82 -19.66
N GLU A 174 -19.61 15.79 -19.47
CA GLU A 174 -20.32 15.18 -20.58
C GLU A 174 -21.35 16.23 -21.02
N ASP A 175 -21.06 16.89 -22.15
CA ASP A 175 -22.02 17.72 -22.87
C ASP A 175 -23.10 16.84 -23.52
#